data_AF-A0A4V2X6P7-F1
#
_entry.id   AF-A0A4V2X6P7-F1
#
_cell.length_a   1.000
_cell.length_b   1.000
_cell.length_c   1.000
_cell.angle_alpha   90.00
_cell.angle_beta   90.00
_cell.angle_gamma   90.00
#
_symmetry.space_group_name_H-M   'P 1'
#
loop_
_entity.id
_entity.type
_entity.pdbx_description
1 polymer ?
#
loop_
_entity_poly.entity_id
_entity_poly.type
_entity_poly.pdbx_seq_one_letter_code
_entity_poly.pdbx_strand_id
1 'polypeptide(L)'
;MMNFLGAFDVYRNFSTRLIVPLTSTGEMELTRKRITPVVDINGDKYYVFTPAITFLDANKIKKKDFICNVVISRGEILSAIDAIITNA
;
A
#
# COMPACT_ATOMS: atom_id res chain seq x y z
N MET A 1 -8.25 0.99 12.27
CA MET A 1 -7.40 2.09 11.78
C MET A 1 -6.93 1.68 10.39
N MET A 2 -7.26 2.44 9.34
CA MET A 2 -6.87 2.10 7.96
C MET A 2 -5.58 2.82 7.61
N ASN A 3 -4.52 2.06 7.35
CA ASN A 3 -3.19 2.57 7.01
C ASN A 3 -3.01 2.45 5.49
N PHE A 4 -2.50 3.49 4.84
CA PHE A 4 -2.38 3.56 3.39
C PHE A 4 -0.95 3.84 2.95
N LEU A 5 -0.55 3.20 1.84
CA LEU A 5 0.66 3.55 1.10
C LEU A 5 0.35 4.62 0.06
N GLY A 6 1.10 5.73 0.03
CA GLY A 6 0.98 6.76 -1.00
C GLY A 6 1.96 6.56 -2.16
N ALA A 7 1.50 6.71 -3.41
CA ALA A 7 2.33 6.58 -4.61
C ALA A 7 2.65 7.95 -5.30
N PHE A 8 3.90 8.04 -5.81
CA PHE A 8 4.54 8.98 -6.76
C PHE A 8 4.43 10.51 -6.55
N ASP A 9 5.58 11.13 -6.28
CA ASP A 9 5.76 12.58 -6.00
C ASP A 9 5.50 13.51 -7.19
N VAL A 10 5.57 13.00 -8.42
CA VAL A 10 5.38 13.76 -9.67
C VAL A 10 3.93 14.24 -9.81
N TYR A 11 2.99 13.60 -9.12
CA TYR A 11 1.55 13.84 -9.24
C TYR A 11 0.94 14.55 -8.03
N ARG A 12 1.75 15.27 -7.26
CA ARG A 12 1.30 16.01 -6.06
C ARG A 12 0.14 16.98 -6.33
N ASN A 13 0.02 17.51 -7.55
CA ASN A 13 -0.99 18.51 -7.91
C ASN A 13 -2.38 17.91 -8.23
N PHE A 14 -2.55 16.59 -8.26
CA PHE A 14 -3.88 16.01 -8.42
C PHE A 14 -4.71 16.11 -7.14
N SER A 15 -6.03 16.22 -7.29
CA SER A 15 -6.98 16.22 -6.17
C SER A 15 -7.14 14.85 -5.52
N THR A 16 -6.60 13.78 -6.14
CA THR A 16 -6.63 12.41 -5.62
C THR A 16 -5.23 11.83 -5.46
N ARG A 17 -5.14 10.77 -4.65
CA ARG A 17 -3.96 9.95 -4.47
C ARG A 17 -4.32 8.49 -4.74
N LEU A 18 -3.47 7.82 -5.50
CA LEU A 18 -3.49 6.36 -5.58
C LEU A 18 -3.00 5.81 -4.25
N ILE A 19 -3.79 4.94 -3.64
CA ILE A 19 -3.50 4.32 -2.36
C ILE A 19 -3.65 2.81 -2.44
N VAL A 20 -2.88 2.12 -1.61
CA VAL A 20 -3.04 0.67 -1.38
C VAL A 20 -3.41 0.44 0.08
N PRO A 21 -4.52 -0.26 0.36
CA PRO A 21 -4.90 -0.57 1.73
C PRO A 21 -3.97 -1.61 2.34
N LEU A 22 -3.71 -1.46 3.64
CA LEU A 22 -3.02 -2.44 4.45
C LEU A 22 -4.03 -3.25 5.26
N THR A 23 -3.82 -4.56 5.36
CA THR A 23 -4.56 -5.43 6.27
C THR A 23 -3.61 -6.13 7.23
N SER A 24 -4.03 -6.31 8.47
CA SER A 24 -3.24 -7.07 9.46
C SER A 24 -3.06 -8.52 8.99
N THR A 25 -1.91 -9.12 9.30
CA THR A 25 -1.67 -10.53 9.00
C THR A 25 -2.48 -11.50 9.87
N GLY A 26 -3.10 -11.03 10.96
CA GLY A 26 -4.17 -11.68 11.75
C GLY A 26 -4.25 -13.22 11.75
N GLU A 27 -5.48 -13.76 11.65
CA GLU A 27 -5.76 -15.21 11.64
C GLU A 27 -5.78 -15.84 10.23
N MET A 28 -5.72 -15.04 9.16
CA MET A 28 -5.76 -15.55 7.77
C MET A 28 -4.44 -15.27 7.06
N GLU A 29 -3.72 -16.35 6.73
CA GLU A 29 -2.58 -16.26 5.84
C GLU A 29 -3.05 -16.09 4.40
N LEU A 30 -2.75 -14.95 3.80
CA LEU A 30 -2.98 -14.74 2.38
C LEU A 30 -1.95 -15.56 1.57
N THR A 31 -2.45 -16.52 0.78
CA THR A 31 -1.62 -17.47 0.03
C THR A 31 -0.94 -16.86 -1.20
N ARG A 32 -1.40 -15.71 -1.69
CA ARG A 32 -0.89 -15.07 -2.92
C ARG A 32 0.15 -14.00 -2.66
N LYS A 33 1.30 -14.38 -2.09
CA LYS A 33 2.42 -13.47 -1.75
C LYS A 33 2.85 -12.55 -2.90
N ARG A 34 2.74 -12.98 -4.16
CA ARG A 34 3.08 -12.17 -5.35
C ARG A 34 2.29 -10.86 -5.45
N ILE A 35 1.00 -10.89 -5.12
CA ILE A 35 0.09 -9.72 -5.19
C ILE A 35 -0.32 -9.24 -3.80
N THR A 36 0.25 -9.79 -2.73
CA THR A 36 -0.01 -9.32 -1.37
C THR A 36 1.30 -9.38 -0.56
N PRO A 37 2.29 -8.52 -0.89
CA PRO A 37 3.56 -8.52 -0.17
C PRO A 37 3.33 -8.10 1.28
N VAL A 38 4.26 -8.48 2.16
CA VAL A 38 4.17 -8.19 3.59
C VAL A 38 5.16 -7.09 3.93
N VAL A 39 4.70 -6.06 4.62
CA VAL A 39 5.55 -4.99 5.14
C VAL A 39 5.56 -5.04 6.66
N ASP A 40 6.72 -4.72 7.23
CA ASP A 40 6.88 -4.48 8.67
C ASP A 40 6.71 -2.98 8.94
N ILE A 41 5.76 -2.64 9.81
CA ILE A 41 5.53 -1.28 10.27
C ILE A 41 5.59 -1.31 11.80
N ASN A 42 6.66 -0.74 12.35
CA ASN A 42 6.90 -0.64 13.79
C ASN A 42 6.87 -2.01 14.52
N GLY A 43 7.30 -3.09 13.86
CA GLY A 43 7.32 -4.45 14.41
C GLY A 43 6.06 -5.26 14.15
N ASP A 44 5.01 -4.63 13.60
CA ASP A 44 3.78 -5.31 13.19
C ASP A 44 3.81 -5.61 11.68
N LYS A 45 3.36 -6.82 11.32
CA LYS A 45 3.30 -7.25 9.93
C LYS A 45 1.94 -6.94 9.32
N TYR A 46 1.97 -6.37 8.12
CA TYR A 46 0.78 -6.05 7.34
C TYR A 46 0.91 -6.58 5.92
N TYR A 47 -0.18 -7.12 5.38
CA TYR A 47 -0.29 -7.36 3.95
C TYR A 47 -0.60 -6.05 3.22
N VAL A 48 0.15 -5.77 2.17
CA VAL A 48 -0.16 -4.72 1.20
C VAL A 48 -1.15 -5.32 0.20
N PHE A 49 -2.41 -4.95 0.31
CA PHE A 49 -3.46 -5.59 -0.49
C PHE A 49 -3.60 -4.90 -1.85
N THR A 50 -2.61 -5.14 -2.74
CA THR A 50 -2.56 -4.51 -4.07
C THR A 50 -3.79 -4.79 -4.96
N PRO A 51 -4.57 -5.90 -4.83
CA PRO A 51 -5.82 -6.07 -5.57
C PRO A 51 -6.88 -5.01 -5.27
N ALA A 52 -6.77 -4.34 -4.12
CA ALA A 52 -7.68 -3.28 -3.71
C ALA A 52 -7.07 -1.88 -3.85
N ILE A 53 -6.14 -1.69 -4.78
CA ILE A 53 -5.66 -0.36 -5.18
C ILE A 53 -6.86 0.53 -5.52
N THR A 54 -6.88 1.74 -4.97
CA THR A 54 -7.99 2.68 -5.15
C THR A 54 -7.51 4.13 -5.09
N PHE A 55 -8.42 5.06 -5.37
CA PHE A 55 -8.17 6.49 -5.29
C PHE A 55 -8.81 7.09 -4.04
N LEU A 56 -8.07 7.94 -3.35
CA LEU A 56 -8.57 8.72 -2.23
C LEU A 56 -8.40 10.21 -2.51
N ASP A 57 -9.41 11.01 -2.19
CA ASP A 57 -9.29 12.47 -2.23
C ASP A 57 -8.15 12.94 -1.32
N ALA A 58 -7.25 13.78 -1.84
CA ALA A 58 -6.07 14.24 -1.12
C ALA A 58 -6.45 14.99 0.17
N ASN A 59 -7.60 15.67 0.20
CA ASN A 59 -8.10 16.37 1.39
C ASN A 59 -8.51 15.43 2.53
N LYS A 60 -8.73 14.14 2.23
CA LYS A 60 -9.03 13.11 3.24
C LYS A 60 -7.76 12.56 3.90
N ILE A 61 -6.57 12.81 3.34
CA ILE A 61 -5.29 12.37 3.89
C ILE A 61 -4.69 13.51 4.70
N LYS A 62 -4.68 13.38 6.02
CA LYS A 62 -4.13 14.40 6.93
C LYS A 62 -2.74 13.98 7.39
N LYS A 63 -1.92 14.95 7.81
CA LYS A 63 -0.57 14.69 8.34
C LYS A 63 -0.57 13.68 9.51
N LYS A 64 -1.62 13.68 10.33
CA LYS A 64 -1.79 12.72 11.43
C LYS A 64 -2.05 11.27 10.99
N ASP A 65 -2.47 11.08 9.74
CA ASP A 65 -2.73 9.75 9.18
C ASP A 65 -1.43 9.13 8.61
N PHE A 66 -0.34 9.92 8.55
CA PHE A 66 0.99 9.44 8.19
C PHE A 66 1.65 8.78 9.40
N ILE A 67 1.85 7.47 9.33
CA ILE A 67 2.43 6.66 10.41
C ILE A 67 3.91 6.38 10.14
N CYS A 68 4.27 5.98 8.91
CA CYS A 68 5.63 5.59 8.56
C CYS A 68 5.91 5.71 7.05
N ASN A 69 7.20 5.63 6.69
CA ASN A 69 7.64 5.46 5.31
C ASN A 69 8.10 4.01 5.08
N VAL A 70 7.56 3.36 4.06
CA VAL A 70 7.87 1.97 3.67
C VAL A 70 8.85 1.89 2.49
N VAL A 71 9.72 2.88 2.31
CA VAL A 71 10.64 2.97 1.16
C VAL A 71 11.51 1.72 0.99
N ILE A 72 11.84 1.02 2.08
CA ILE A 72 12.62 -0.22 2.06
C ILE A 72 11.88 -1.33 1.30
N SER A 73 10.56 -1.40 1.45
CA SER A 73 9.69 -2.39 0.79
C SER A 73 9.23 -1.96 -0.61
N ARG A 74 9.75 -0.83 -1.14
CA ARG A 74 9.33 -0.29 -2.44
C ARG A 74 9.46 -1.31 -3.57
N GLY A 75 10.53 -2.10 -3.60
CA GLY A 75 10.74 -3.10 -4.65
C GLY A 75 9.61 -4.13 -4.69
N GLU A 76 9.26 -4.70 -3.55
CA GLU A 76 8.20 -5.71 -3.44
C GLU A 76 6.82 -5.14 -3.81
N ILE A 77 6.53 -3.92 -3.37
CA ILE A 77 5.28 -3.24 -3.67
C ILE A 77 5.16 -2.95 -5.17
N LEU A 78 6.23 -2.51 -5.83
CA LEU A 78 6.23 -2.28 -7.28
C LEU A 78 6.04 -3.58 -8.04
N SER A 79 6.73 -4.66 -7.65
CA SER A 79 6.54 -5.98 -8.27
C SER A 79 5.11 -6.48 -8.13
N ALA A 80 4.46 -6.24 -6.98
CA ALA A 80 3.07 -6.64 -6.76
C ALA A 80 2.06 -5.79 -7.55
N ILE A 81 2.35 -4.50 -7.77
CA ILE A 81 1.56 -3.64 -8.66
C ILE A 81 1.72 -4.09 -10.11
N ASP A 82 2.97 -4.34 -10.54
CA ASP A 82 3.28 -4.82 -11.88
C ASP A 82 2.55 -6.13 -12.17
N ALA A 83 2.65 -7.11 -11.28
CA ALA A 83 1.97 -8.41 -11.41
C ALA A 83 0.44 -8.28 -11.57
N ILE A 84 -0.21 -7.28 -10.98
CA ILE A 84 -1.66 -7.06 -11.15
C ILE A 84 -1.97 -6.43 -12.51
N ILE A 85 -1.12 -5.51 -12.99
CA ILE A 85 -1.36 -4.77 -14.24
C ILE A 85 -0.97 -5.61 -15.46
N THR A 86 0.16 -6.30 -15.39
CA THR A 86 0.75 -7.01 -16.53
C THR A 86 0.50 -8.52 -16.50
N ASN A 87 -0.01 -9.05 -15.38
CA ASN A 87 -0.14 -10.49 -15.14
C ASN A 87 1.21 -11.25 -15.31
N ALA A 88 2.32 -10.55 -15.07
CA ALA A 88 3.67 -11.12 -15.05
C ALA A 88 3.95 -11.95 -13.79
#